data_AF-A0A7Y3UJF4-F1
#
_entry.id   AF-A0A7Y3UJF4-F1
#
_cell.length_a   1.000
_cell.length_b   1.000
_cell.length_c   1.000
_cell.angle_alpha   90.00
_cell.angle_beta   90.00
_cell.angle_gamma   90.00
#
_symmetry.space_group_name_H-M   'P 1'
#
loop_
_entity.id
_entity.type
_entity.pdbx_description
1 polymer ?
#
loop_
_entity_poly.entity_id
_entity_poly.type
_entity_poly.pdbx_seq_one_letter_code
_entity_poly.pdbx_strand_id
1 'polypeptide(L)'
;MCYKSLIKIFFVSLCLVVLSKSSPSDICAETLFDNEYRIGTDDILDVQVWDNDDLNRVVEVSKEGAFTFPLIGKVHTAGLTVFDLENEIKKRLADGYLVNPEVSVCIQKYMNQKVFLLGEIKTPGSYLLKRKTHILELISMAGGFADSAGRIVSV
;
A
#
# COMPACT_ATOMS: atom_id res chain seq x y z
N MET A 1 64.61 -56.42 24.53
CA MET A 1 64.71 -55.17 25.32
C MET A 1 63.38 -54.46 25.21
N CYS A 2 62.70 -53.91 26.22
CA CYS A 2 62.59 -54.11 27.65
C CYS A 2 61.21 -53.49 27.98
N TYR A 3 60.51 -54.05 28.96
CA TYR A 3 59.09 -53.87 29.28
C TYR A 3 58.82 -52.62 30.15
N LYS A 4 57.54 -52.20 30.19
CA LYS A 4 56.94 -51.17 31.10
C LYS A 4 57.37 -49.73 30.78
N SER A 5 56.52 -48.72 30.80
CA SER A 5 55.73 -48.30 31.97
C SER A 5 54.93 -47.02 31.67
N LEU A 6 53.89 -46.81 32.48
CA LEU A 6 53.24 -45.53 32.85
C LEU A 6 52.05 -45.00 32.04
N ILE A 7 50.97 -45.73 32.27
CA ILE A 7 49.63 -45.24 32.60
C ILE A 7 49.60 -44.04 33.57
N LYS A 8 48.70 -43.09 33.26
CA LYS A 8 47.96 -42.10 34.10
C LYS A 8 48.69 -40.87 34.66
N ILE A 9 48.11 -39.70 34.38
CA ILE A 9 47.59 -38.62 35.27
C ILE A 9 46.88 -37.62 34.32
N PHE A 10 45.55 -37.61 34.15
CA PHE A 10 44.53 -36.96 34.99
C PHE A 10 44.82 -35.48 35.26
N PHE A 11 44.15 -34.56 34.56
CA PHE A 11 43.72 -33.21 35.01
C PHE A 11 43.15 -32.47 33.78
N VAL A 12 41.83 -32.51 33.57
CA VAL A 12 40.95 -31.37 33.90
C VAL A 12 41.39 -30.09 33.19
N SER A 13 40.69 -29.73 32.11
CA SER A 13 39.99 -28.44 32.01
C SER A 13 39.36 -28.30 30.62
N LEU A 14 38.04 -28.42 30.59
CA LEU A 14 37.14 -27.47 29.94
C LEU A 14 37.61 -26.92 28.58
N CYS A 15 37.23 -27.58 27.49
CA CYS A 15 37.10 -26.91 26.20
C CYS A 15 35.68 -27.12 25.66
N LEU A 16 34.99 -25.99 25.61
CA LEU A 16 33.63 -25.70 25.20
C LEU A 16 33.04 -26.62 24.11
N VAL A 17 31.83 -27.10 24.42
CA VAL A 17 30.62 -26.97 23.60
C VAL A 17 30.88 -26.75 22.10
N VAL A 18 30.59 -27.81 21.34
CA VAL A 18 30.43 -27.80 19.89
C VAL A 18 29.41 -26.72 19.51
N LEU A 19 29.89 -25.58 19.01
CA LEU A 19 29.09 -24.52 18.39
C LEU A 19 28.53 -25.03 17.07
N SER A 20 27.23 -25.29 17.05
CA SER A 20 26.45 -25.44 15.84
C SER A 20 26.53 -24.15 15.02
N LYS A 21 27.05 -24.26 13.79
CA LYS A 21 26.83 -23.26 12.74
C LYS A 21 25.34 -23.21 12.41
N SER A 22 24.65 -22.14 12.79
CA SER A 22 23.45 -21.68 12.10
C SER A 22 23.72 -20.29 11.55
N SER A 23 23.59 -20.17 10.23
CA SER A 23 23.80 -18.95 9.45
C SER A 23 22.81 -17.85 9.83
N PRO A 24 23.22 -16.58 9.84
CA PRO A 24 22.36 -15.45 10.10
C PRO A 24 21.66 -15.04 8.80
N SER A 25 20.49 -15.61 8.51
CA SER A 25 19.73 -15.20 7.32
C SER A 25 18.22 -15.44 7.42
N ASP A 26 17.66 -15.43 8.63
CA ASP A 26 16.25 -15.07 8.79
C ASP A 26 16.20 -13.56 9.00
N ILE A 27 16.47 -12.84 7.91
CA ILE A 27 16.01 -11.47 7.75
C ILE A 27 14.49 -11.62 7.76
N CYS A 28 13.87 -11.32 8.90
CA CYS A 28 12.45 -11.12 9.02
C CYS A 28 11.99 -10.33 7.81
N ALA A 29 11.17 -10.97 6.98
CA ALA A 29 10.62 -10.39 5.77
C ALA A 29 10.12 -8.98 6.11
N GLU A 30 10.84 -7.99 5.61
CA GLU A 30 10.34 -6.63 5.53
C GLU A 30 8.99 -6.77 4.87
N THR A 31 7.93 -6.51 5.63
CA THR A 31 6.59 -6.50 5.10
C THR A 31 6.60 -5.35 4.12
N LEU A 32 6.87 -5.67 2.85
CA LEU A 32 6.58 -4.79 1.73
C LEU A 32 5.07 -4.63 1.80
N PHE A 33 4.62 -3.69 2.63
CA PHE A 33 3.39 -2.99 2.38
C PHE A 33 3.64 -2.30 1.07
N ASP A 34 3.37 -3.04 -0.01
CA ASP A 34 3.16 -2.46 -1.32
C ASP A 34 1.96 -1.52 -1.14
N ASN A 35 2.31 -0.29 -0.78
CA ASN A 35 1.43 0.73 -0.24
C ASN A 35 0.83 1.54 -1.40
N GLU A 36 0.71 0.89 -2.55
CA GLU A 36 0.23 1.51 -3.75
C GLU A 36 -1.28 1.65 -3.64
N TYR A 37 -1.74 2.89 -3.80
CA TYR A 37 -3.16 3.19 -3.75
C TYR A 37 -3.85 2.48 -4.90
N ARG A 38 -4.88 1.70 -4.57
CA ARG A 38 -5.74 1.05 -5.56
C ARG A 38 -6.93 1.94 -5.82
N ILE A 39 -7.23 2.13 -7.09
CA ILE A 39 -8.36 2.92 -7.54
C ILE A 39 -9.64 2.20 -7.14
N GLY A 40 -10.55 2.93 -6.51
CA GLY A 40 -11.85 2.47 -6.09
C GLY A 40 -12.98 3.19 -6.81
N THR A 41 -14.20 2.86 -6.42
CA THR A 41 -15.42 3.51 -6.91
C THR A 41 -15.50 4.94 -6.42
N ASP A 42 -16.17 5.80 -7.19
CA ASP A 42 -16.40 7.22 -6.92
C ASP A 42 -15.12 8.10 -6.94
N ASP A 43 -13.94 7.51 -7.20
CA ASP A 43 -12.71 8.28 -7.37
C ASP A 43 -12.77 9.12 -8.65
N ILE A 44 -12.17 10.31 -8.57
CA ILE A 44 -12.07 11.21 -9.72
C ILE A 44 -10.66 11.15 -10.26
N LEU A 45 -10.55 10.70 -11.51
CA LEU A 45 -9.30 10.55 -12.25
C LEU A 45 -9.19 11.64 -13.31
N ASP A 46 -7.99 12.18 -13.48
CA ASP A 46 -7.61 13.01 -14.62
C ASP A 46 -6.76 12.17 -15.56
N VAL A 47 -7.26 11.97 -16.77
CA VAL A 47 -6.57 11.21 -17.80
C VAL A 47 -6.06 12.19 -18.85
N GLN A 48 -4.75 12.23 -19.01
CA GLN A 48 -4.05 13.07 -19.97
C GLN A 48 -3.34 12.20 -21.00
N VAL A 49 -3.57 12.49 -22.27
CA VAL A 49 -2.90 11.85 -23.41
C VAL A 49 -2.02 12.89 -24.07
N TRP A 50 -0.71 12.61 -24.12
CA TRP A 50 0.25 13.52 -24.72
C TRP A 50 -0.06 13.79 -26.20
N ASP A 51 0.12 15.04 -26.63
CA ASP A 51 -0.11 15.50 -28.02
C ASP A 51 -1.55 15.28 -28.52
N ASN A 52 -2.51 15.05 -27.61
CA ASN A 52 -3.91 14.77 -27.93
C ASN A 52 -4.86 15.41 -26.91
N ASP A 53 -4.87 16.75 -26.87
CA ASP A 53 -5.67 17.51 -25.90
C ASP A 53 -7.18 17.25 -25.95
N ASP A 54 -7.70 16.85 -27.11
CA ASP A 54 -9.11 16.48 -27.29
C ASP A 54 -9.54 15.24 -26.47
N LEU A 55 -8.57 14.41 -26.10
CA LEU A 55 -8.78 13.21 -25.27
C LEU A 55 -8.63 13.50 -23.77
N ASN A 56 -7.99 14.61 -23.39
CA ASN A 56 -7.76 14.98 -22.01
C ASN A 56 -9.08 15.24 -21.30
N ARG A 57 -9.34 14.53 -20.20
CA ARG A 57 -10.58 14.69 -19.44
C ARG A 57 -10.49 14.15 -18.02
N VAL A 58 -11.31 14.77 -17.19
CA VAL A 58 -11.61 14.30 -15.85
C VAL A 58 -12.77 13.31 -15.92
N VAL A 59 -12.57 12.11 -15.40
CA VAL A 59 -13.54 11.01 -15.36
C VAL A 59 -13.81 10.59 -13.93
N GLU A 60 -15.05 10.20 -13.66
CA GLU A 60 -15.45 9.61 -12.39
C GLU A 60 -15.58 8.10 -12.54
N VAL A 61 -15.03 7.35 -11.60
CA VAL A 61 -15.16 5.89 -11.57
C VAL A 61 -16.57 5.53 -11.10
N SER A 62 -17.34 4.88 -11.97
CA SER A 62 -18.69 4.42 -11.63
C SER A 62 -18.68 3.38 -10.50
N LYS A 63 -19.84 3.13 -9.90
CA LYS A 63 -20.05 2.09 -8.86
C LYS A 63 -19.69 0.68 -9.30
N GLU A 64 -19.63 0.44 -10.61
CA GLU A 64 -19.17 -0.84 -11.18
C GLU A 64 -17.64 -0.93 -11.26
N GLY A 65 -16.92 0.11 -10.83
CA GLY A 65 -15.46 0.18 -10.88
C GLY A 65 -14.95 0.33 -12.31
N ALA A 66 -15.65 1.12 -13.12
CA ALA A 66 -15.31 1.38 -14.52
C ALA A 66 -15.64 2.83 -14.89
N PHE A 67 -14.99 3.37 -15.91
CA PHE A 67 -15.34 4.64 -16.52
C PHE A 67 -15.42 4.51 -18.04
N THR A 68 -16.01 5.50 -18.70
CA THR A 68 -16.10 5.55 -20.17
C THR A 68 -15.10 6.57 -20.69
N PHE A 69 -14.30 6.15 -21.66
CA PHE A 69 -13.31 6.98 -22.34
C PHE A 69 -13.56 6.96 -23.85
N PRO A 70 -13.31 8.07 -24.57
CA PRO A 70 -13.40 8.06 -26.03
C PRO A 70 -12.53 7.00 -26.66
N LEU A 71 -12.93 6.51 -27.83
CA LEU A 71 -12.22 5.51 -28.65
C LEU A 71 -12.19 4.10 -28.06
N ILE A 72 -11.83 3.96 -26.78
CA ILE A 72 -11.65 2.67 -26.10
C ILE A 72 -12.89 2.21 -25.31
N GLY A 73 -13.91 3.05 -25.20
CA GLY A 73 -15.18 2.73 -24.56
C GLY A 73 -15.03 2.54 -23.05
N LYS A 74 -15.57 1.44 -22.52
CA LYS A 74 -15.60 1.16 -21.07
C LYS A 74 -14.27 0.54 -20.61
N VAL A 75 -13.63 1.16 -19.63
CA VAL A 75 -12.38 0.71 -19.02
C VAL A 75 -12.63 0.36 -17.55
N HIS A 76 -12.18 -0.82 -17.13
CA HIS A 76 -12.29 -1.28 -15.74
C HIS A 76 -11.10 -0.78 -14.93
N THR A 77 -11.36 -0.24 -13.74
CA THR A 77 -10.36 0.34 -12.84
C THR A 77 -10.34 -0.29 -11.46
N ALA A 78 -11.37 -1.08 -11.11
CA ALA A 78 -11.49 -1.69 -9.79
C ALA A 78 -10.24 -2.48 -9.40
N GLY A 79 -9.57 -2.04 -8.33
CA GLY A 79 -8.42 -2.75 -7.76
C GLY A 79 -7.12 -2.58 -8.54
N LEU A 80 -7.11 -1.84 -9.66
CA LEU A 80 -5.90 -1.49 -10.39
C LEU A 80 -5.16 -0.35 -9.67
N THR A 81 -3.85 -0.33 -9.83
CA THR A 81 -3.03 0.83 -9.48
C THR A 81 -3.13 1.87 -10.59
N VAL A 82 -2.65 3.08 -10.32
CA VAL A 82 -2.57 4.14 -11.34
C VAL A 82 -1.69 3.69 -12.51
N PHE A 83 -0.56 3.06 -12.21
CA PHE A 83 0.37 2.55 -13.21
C PHE A 83 -0.23 1.43 -14.08
N ASP A 84 -0.96 0.49 -13.46
CA ASP A 84 -1.64 -0.57 -14.22
C ASP A 84 -2.68 0.01 -15.17
N LEU A 85 -3.41 1.05 -14.72
CA LEU A 85 -4.42 1.71 -15.51
C LEU A 85 -3.82 2.49 -16.70
N GLU A 86 -2.71 3.21 -16.49
CA GLU A 86 -1.98 3.89 -17.56
C GLU A 86 -1.58 2.91 -18.66
N ASN A 87 -1.02 1.76 -18.28
CA ASN A 87 -0.61 0.72 -19.23
C ASN A 87 -1.80 0.13 -19.99
N GLU A 88 -2.92 -0.12 -19.33
CA GLU A 88 -4.14 -0.64 -19.97
C GLU A 88 -4.71 0.36 -20.98
N ILE A 89 -4.79 1.64 -20.62
CA ILE A 89 -5.27 2.69 -21.53
C ILE A 89 -4.32 2.85 -22.72
N LYS A 90 -3.01 2.89 -22.47
CA LYS A 90 -1.97 2.96 -23.51
C LYS A 90 -2.09 1.81 -24.51
N LYS A 91 -2.26 0.59 -24.02
CA LYS A 91 -2.43 -0.60 -24.86
C LYS A 91 -3.68 -0.52 -25.73
N ARG A 92 -4.82 -0.10 -25.18
CA ARG A 92 -6.08 0.02 -25.93
C ARG A 92 -6.07 1.15 -26.96
N LEU A 93 -5.41 2.27 -26.65
CA LEU A 93 -5.25 3.37 -27.61
C LEU A 93 -4.27 3.01 -28.73
N ALA A 94 -3.24 2.20 -28.43
CA ALA A 94 -2.30 1.70 -29.43
C ALA A 94 -2.92 0.66 -30.39
N ASP A 95 -4.05 0.04 -30.02
CA ASP A 95 -4.77 -0.97 -30.81
C ASP A 95 -5.63 -0.34 -31.92
N GLY A 96 -5.00 0.49 -32.76
CA GLY A 96 -5.61 1.01 -33.99
C GLY A 96 -6.09 2.46 -33.95
N TYR A 97 -5.93 3.19 -32.83
CA TYR A 97 -6.32 4.60 -32.75
C TYR A 97 -5.12 5.57 -32.81
N LEU A 98 -4.06 5.29 -32.05
CA LEU A 98 -2.88 6.15 -31.93
C LEU A 98 -1.58 5.37 -32.11
N VAL A 99 -0.55 6.02 -32.66
CA VAL A 99 0.80 5.45 -32.78
C VAL A 99 1.63 5.90 -31.58
N ASN A 100 2.05 4.95 -30.73
CA ASN A 100 2.82 5.20 -29.50
C ASN A 100 2.20 6.29 -28.58
N PRO A 101 0.95 6.11 -28.11
CA PRO A 101 0.34 7.06 -27.18
C PRO A 101 1.11 7.07 -25.85
N GLU A 102 1.35 8.26 -25.30
CA GLU A 102 1.83 8.42 -23.93
C GLU A 102 0.67 8.94 -23.09
N VAL A 103 0.36 8.23 -22.01
CA VAL A 103 -0.81 8.48 -21.17
C VAL A 103 -0.34 8.66 -19.74
N SER A 104 -0.84 9.71 -19.08
CA SER A 104 -0.66 9.91 -17.65
C SER A 104 -2.03 9.95 -16.97
N VAL A 105 -2.16 9.24 -15.86
CA VAL A 105 -3.37 9.23 -15.04
C VAL A 105 -3.03 9.78 -13.66
N CYS A 106 -3.80 10.76 -13.20
CA CYS A 106 -3.66 11.33 -11.86
C CYS A 106 -4.98 11.25 -11.12
N ILE A 107 -4.95 10.96 -9.82
CA ILE A 107 -6.18 10.99 -9.00
C ILE A 107 -6.37 12.42 -8.50
N GLN A 108 -7.42 13.10 -8.96
CA GLN A 108 -7.76 14.43 -8.45
C GLN A 108 -8.42 14.37 -7.09
N LYS A 109 -9.32 13.40 -6.89
CA LYS A 109 -10.03 13.22 -5.62
C LYS A 109 -10.12 11.74 -5.24
N TYR A 110 -9.64 11.46 -4.04
CA TYR A 110 -9.75 10.20 -3.35
C TYR A 110 -11.09 10.17 -2.62
N MET A 111 -12.07 9.43 -3.14
CA MET A 111 -13.42 9.32 -2.57
C MET A 111 -13.69 7.91 -2.01
N ASN A 112 -12.92 6.91 -2.43
CA ASN A 112 -13.10 5.52 -2.02
C ASN A 112 -12.79 5.21 -0.55
N GLN A 113 -12.00 6.05 0.15
CA GLN A 113 -11.60 5.82 1.54
C GLN A 113 -12.24 6.86 2.46
N LYS A 114 -13.43 6.55 2.97
CA LYS A 114 -14.15 7.37 3.93
C LYS A 114 -14.22 6.66 5.29
N VAL A 115 -13.88 7.39 6.35
CA VAL A 115 -14.06 6.92 7.73
C VAL A 115 -15.03 7.83 8.46
N PHE A 116 -15.89 7.23 9.27
CA PHE A 116 -16.81 7.94 10.14
C PHE A 116 -16.27 7.93 11.55
N LEU A 117 -16.10 9.13 12.11
CA LEU A 117 -15.72 9.31 13.50
C LEU A 117 -16.96 9.77 14.28
N LEU A 118 -17.29 9.01 15.30
CA LEU A 118 -18.46 9.22 16.16
C LEU A 118 -18.02 9.21 17.63
N GLY A 119 -18.81 9.84 18.50
CA GLY A 119 -18.57 9.88 19.95
C GLY A 119 -18.06 11.22 20.46
N GLU A 120 -17.46 11.20 21.65
CA GLU A 120 -16.96 12.38 22.38
C GLU A 120 -15.61 12.89 21.82
N ILE A 121 -15.66 13.37 20.58
CA ILE A 121 -14.56 14.02 19.89
C ILE A 121 -14.99 15.44 19.51
N LYS A 122 -14.03 16.34 19.29
CA LYS A 122 -14.38 17.76 19.06
C LYS A 122 -15.19 17.98 17.78
N THR A 123 -14.81 17.31 16.69
CA THR A 123 -15.52 17.40 15.41
C THR A 123 -15.94 16.01 14.92
N PRO A 124 -17.09 15.48 15.38
CA PRO A 124 -17.63 14.26 14.83
C PRO A 124 -18.08 14.47 13.39
N GLY A 125 -17.96 13.44 12.57
CA GLY A 125 -18.30 13.52 11.16
C GLY A 125 -17.53 12.54 10.31
N SER A 126 -17.62 12.75 9.00
CA SER A 126 -16.94 11.90 8.03
C SER A 126 -15.68 12.54 7.49
N TYR A 127 -14.61 11.76 7.44
CA TYR A 127 -13.30 12.16 6.98
C TYR A 127 -12.89 11.32 5.77
N LEU A 128 -12.39 11.99 4.74
CA LEU A 128 -11.80 11.36 3.57
C LEU A 128 -10.32 11.12 3.83
N LEU A 129 -9.88 9.87 3.66
CA LEU A 129 -8.49 9.48 3.79
C LEU A 129 -7.83 9.53 2.42
N LYS A 130 -6.71 10.26 2.33
CA LYS A 130 -5.87 10.28 1.12
C LYS A 130 -4.79 9.20 1.12
N ARG A 131 -4.50 8.66 2.30
CA ARG A 131 -3.42 7.70 2.58
C ARG A 131 -3.80 6.83 3.75
N LYS A 132 -3.08 5.73 3.94
CA LYS A 132 -3.17 4.95 5.20
C LYS A 132 -2.87 5.88 6.37
N THR A 133 -3.88 6.09 7.20
CA THR A 133 -3.87 7.02 8.33
C THR A 133 -4.10 6.21 9.60
N HIS A 134 -3.28 6.41 10.63
CA HIS A 134 -3.47 5.73 11.90
C HIS A 134 -4.65 6.35 12.66
N ILE A 135 -5.30 5.56 13.53
CA ILE A 135 -6.44 6.01 14.34
C ILE A 135 -6.09 7.27 15.14
N LEU A 136 -4.88 7.31 15.73
CA LEU A 136 -4.42 8.48 16.49
C LEU A 136 -4.29 9.74 15.62
N GLU A 137 -3.78 9.59 14.39
CA GLU A 137 -3.66 10.69 13.44
C GLU A 137 -5.05 11.19 13.02
N LEU A 138 -5.97 10.27 12.76
CA LEU A 138 -7.35 10.58 12.41
C LEU A 138 -8.09 11.32 13.55
N ILE A 139 -7.91 10.91 14.80
CA ILE A 139 -8.45 11.62 15.97
C ILE A 139 -7.81 13.00 16.12
N SER A 140 -6.52 13.12 15.83
CA SER A 140 -5.81 14.40 15.85
C SER A 140 -6.33 15.35 14.76
N MET A 141 -6.63 14.84 13.57
CA MET A 141 -7.30 15.58 12.48
C MET A 141 -8.69 16.07 12.89
N ALA A 142 -9.40 15.31 13.74
CA ALA A 142 -10.68 15.68 14.32
C ALA A 142 -10.58 16.62 15.55
N GLY A 143 -9.41 17.22 15.80
CA GLY A 143 -9.18 18.16 16.90
C GLY A 143 -8.94 17.51 18.27
N GLY A 144 -8.85 16.18 18.32
CA GLY A 144 -8.70 15.41 19.53
C GLY A 144 -10.03 15.08 20.22
N PHE A 145 -9.90 14.57 21.44
CA PHE A 145 -11.05 14.24 22.30
C PHE A 145 -11.74 15.50 22.83
N ALA A 146 -13.05 15.41 23.07
CA ALA A 146 -13.79 16.43 23.80
C ALA A 146 -13.41 16.40 25.30
N ASP A 147 -13.66 17.50 26.02
CA ASP A 147 -13.34 17.59 27.46
C ASP A 147 -14.14 16.60 28.31
N SER A 148 -15.30 16.16 27.82
CA SER A 148 -16.18 15.14 28.38
C SER A 148 -15.77 13.69 28.04
N ALA A 149 -14.73 13.48 27.23
CA ALA A 149 -14.40 12.15 26.72
C ALA A 149 -13.89 11.20 27.81
N GLY A 150 -14.36 9.94 27.74
CA GLY A 150 -13.83 8.85 28.54
C GLY A 150 -12.37 8.53 28.17
N ARG A 151 -11.55 8.20 29.16
CA ARG A 151 -10.11 7.93 28.98
C ARG A 151 -9.81 6.55 28.35
N ILE A 152 -10.83 5.68 28.21
CA ILE A 152 -10.70 4.31 27.70
C ILE A 152 -11.67 4.12 26.54
N VAL A 153 -11.15 3.64 25.41
CA VAL A 153 -11.94 3.24 24.24
C VAL A 153 -11.78 1.73 24.08
N SER A 154 -12.89 0.99 24.20
CA SER A 154 -12.96 -0.44 23.88
C SER A 154 -13.59 -0.60 22.49
N VAL A 155 -12.84 -1.20 21.57
CA VAL A 155 -13.30 -1.58 20.22
C VAL A 155 -13.70 -3.05 20.22
#